data_AF-A0A3D5ZAE1-F1
#
_entry.id   AF-A0A3D5ZAE1-F1
#
_cell.length_a   1.000
_cell.length_b   1.000
_cell.length_c   1.000
_cell.angle_alpha   90.00
_cell.angle_beta   90.00
_cell.angle_gamma   90.00
#
_symmetry.space_group_name_H-M   'P 1'
#
loop_
_entity.id
_entity.type
_entity.pdbx_description
1 polymer ?
#
loop_
_entity_poly.entity_id
_entity_poly.type
_entity_poly.pdbx_seq_one_letter_code
_entity_poly.pdbx_strand_id
1 'polypeptide(L)'
;MNKLLIILLLTWTTTVFGQVKEKQQPSDFLPKGYVVFEKINGDLNKDGVLDCVLIIKGTNKGNIVVNQFDEKVDRNRRGIIILLNKNDHYELAIKNDECFSSENEDGGVYFPPELSIEISKGNLYALYSHGRYGYWQYTFRYQNSDFELIGFDEVNGGAVVDSETSINFLTKKKQKKVNTNENTEGGDEVFTETWENIKVNRLIKLSEIKDFYELDMSIY
;
A
#
# COMPACT_ATOMS: atom_id res chain seq x y z
N MET A 1 -58.58 19.69 64.58
CA MET A 1 -57.85 18.44 64.24
C MET A 1 -57.41 18.53 62.78
N ASN A 2 -56.22 19.06 62.51
CA ASN A 2 -55.67 19.11 61.15
C ASN A 2 -54.52 18.09 61.09
N LYS A 3 -54.69 17.00 60.31
CA LYS A 3 -53.63 16.04 60.02
C LYS A 3 -52.89 16.51 58.77
N LEU A 4 -51.64 16.94 58.92
CA LEU A 4 -50.73 17.16 57.80
C LEU A 4 -50.21 15.79 57.31
N LEU A 5 -50.46 15.48 56.04
CA LEU A 5 -49.83 14.35 55.34
C LEU A 5 -48.49 14.84 54.77
N ILE A 6 -47.37 14.27 55.22
CA ILE A 6 -46.05 14.51 54.63
C ILE A 6 -45.80 13.37 53.64
N ILE A 7 -45.77 13.69 52.35
CA ILE A 7 -45.40 12.77 51.27
C ILE A 7 -43.89 12.87 51.08
N LEU A 8 -43.17 11.80 51.42
CA LEU A 8 -41.73 11.68 51.24
C LEU A 8 -41.45 11.13 49.83
N LEU A 9 -41.06 11.99 48.90
CA LEU A 9 -40.63 11.62 47.55
C LEU A 9 -39.14 11.25 47.58
N LEU A 10 -38.84 9.94 47.54
CA LEU A 10 -37.48 9.42 47.33
C LEU A 10 -37.18 9.40 45.83
N THR A 11 -36.31 10.29 45.38
CA THR A 11 -35.76 10.25 44.02
C THR A 11 -34.52 9.36 44.00
N TRP A 12 -34.57 8.28 43.23
CA TRP A 12 -33.40 7.46 42.92
C TRP A 12 -32.68 8.09 41.73
N THR A 13 -31.47 8.59 41.93
CA THR A 13 -30.60 9.03 40.84
C THR A 13 -29.79 7.84 40.32
N THR A 14 -30.13 7.34 39.14
CA THR A 14 -29.30 6.36 38.44
C THR A 14 -28.11 7.08 37.80
N THR A 15 -26.92 6.84 38.34
CA THR A 15 -25.68 7.27 37.69
C THR A 15 -25.27 6.19 36.69
N VAL A 16 -25.48 6.48 35.40
CA VAL A 16 -24.94 5.66 34.31
C VAL A 16 -23.46 6.01 34.16
N PHE A 17 -22.57 5.13 34.59
CA PHE A 17 -21.16 5.19 34.21
C PHE A 17 -21.05 4.74 32.75
N GLY A 18 -20.94 5.71 31.83
CA GLY A 18 -20.56 5.42 30.45
C GLY A 18 -19.13 4.87 30.45
N GLN A 19 -18.95 3.61 30.04
CA GLN A 19 -17.62 3.13 29.67
C GLN A 19 -17.16 3.93 28.45
N VAL A 20 -16.13 4.75 28.62
CA VAL A 20 -15.42 5.35 27.49
C VAL A 20 -14.83 4.18 26.71
N LYS A 21 -15.43 3.84 25.57
CA LYS A 21 -14.85 2.88 24.63
C LYS A 21 -13.50 3.46 24.22
N GLU A 22 -12.42 2.80 24.61
CA GLU A 22 -11.07 3.20 24.19
C GLU A 22 -11.04 3.22 22.67
N LYS A 23 -10.71 4.37 22.07
CA LYS A 23 -10.64 4.49 20.61
C LYS A 23 -9.48 3.64 20.13
N GLN A 24 -9.79 2.60 19.36
CA GLN A 24 -8.81 1.70 18.78
C GLN A 24 -7.77 2.50 17.99
N GLN A 25 -6.50 2.30 18.32
CA GLN A 25 -5.39 2.91 17.60
C GLN A 25 -5.03 2.05 16.39
N PRO A 26 -4.55 2.63 15.28
CA PRO A 26 -4.08 1.85 14.13
C PRO A 26 -3.04 0.78 14.51
N SER A 27 -2.19 1.06 15.50
CA SER A 27 -1.18 0.11 16.00
C SER A 27 -1.77 -1.16 16.63
N ASP A 28 -3.04 -1.15 17.04
CA ASP A 28 -3.69 -2.31 17.66
C ASP A 28 -3.93 -3.44 16.64
N PHE A 29 -3.82 -3.15 15.34
CA PHE A 29 -3.96 -4.12 14.25
C PHE A 29 -2.65 -4.83 13.89
N LEU A 30 -1.53 -4.43 14.50
CA LEU A 30 -0.22 -5.03 14.23
C LEU A 30 -0.20 -6.51 14.62
N PRO A 31 0.31 -7.40 13.75
CA PRO A 31 0.62 -8.76 14.15
C PRO A 31 1.74 -8.78 15.20
N LYS A 32 1.74 -9.83 16.03
CA LYS A 32 2.85 -10.05 16.97
C LYS A 32 4.16 -10.21 16.19
N GLY A 33 5.20 -9.52 16.64
CA GLY A 33 6.52 -9.57 15.97
C GLY A 33 6.67 -8.57 14.83
N TYR A 34 5.76 -7.60 14.71
CA TYR A 34 5.83 -6.52 13.73
C TYR A 34 5.83 -5.15 14.41
N VAL A 35 6.42 -4.17 13.72
CA VAL A 35 6.42 -2.75 14.11
C VAL A 35 5.90 -1.90 12.94
N VAL A 36 5.38 -0.72 13.23
CA VAL A 36 5.08 0.28 12.19
C VAL A 36 6.39 0.76 11.59
N PHE A 37 6.54 0.58 10.28
CA PHE A 37 7.62 1.14 9.47
C PHE A 37 7.24 2.54 8.95
N GLU A 38 6.01 2.68 8.46
CA GLU A 38 5.47 3.94 7.94
C GLU A 38 3.96 4.02 8.17
N LYS A 39 3.43 5.25 8.30
CA LYS A 39 2.00 5.52 8.36
C LYS A 39 1.62 6.58 7.34
N ILE A 40 0.71 6.23 6.44
CA ILE A 40 0.12 7.11 5.42
C ILE A 40 -1.37 7.29 5.75
N ASN A 41 -1.94 8.47 5.47
CA ASN A 41 -3.39 8.68 5.56
C ASN A 41 -3.92 9.22 4.23
N GLY A 42 -5.11 8.80 3.85
CA GLY A 42 -5.75 9.20 2.61
C GLY A 42 -7.15 8.63 2.50
N ASP A 43 -8.03 9.28 1.76
CA ASP A 43 -9.39 8.80 1.53
C ASP A 43 -9.38 7.75 0.40
N LEU A 44 -9.45 6.45 0.77
CA LEU A 44 -9.36 5.33 -0.15
C LEU A 44 -10.74 4.89 -0.67
N ASN A 45 -11.79 5.11 0.12
CA ASN A 45 -13.15 4.70 -0.20
C ASN A 45 -14.05 5.85 -0.71
N LYS A 46 -13.52 7.08 -0.75
CA LYS A 46 -14.16 8.32 -1.22
C LYS A 46 -15.34 8.78 -0.37
N ASP A 47 -15.34 8.49 0.93
CA ASP A 47 -16.37 8.94 1.87
C ASP A 47 -16.06 10.30 2.51
N GLY A 48 -14.91 10.90 2.19
CA GLY A 48 -14.46 12.18 2.72
C GLY A 48 -13.74 12.08 4.06
N VAL A 49 -13.55 10.87 4.60
CA VAL A 49 -12.79 10.60 5.82
C VAL A 49 -11.44 10.01 5.44
N LEU A 50 -10.37 10.46 6.11
CA LEU A 50 -9.05 9.91 5.87
C LEU A 50 -8.92 8.52 6.52
N ASP A 51 -8.66 7.51 5.68
CA ASP A 51 -8.30 6.16 6.06
C ASP A 51 -6.82 6.10 6.47
N CYS A 52 -6.42 5.00 7.11
CA CYS A 52 -5.05 4.79 7.57
C CYS A 52 -4.42 3.58 6.86
N VAL A 53 -3.24 3.80 6.28
CA VAL A 53 -2.37 2.75 5.74
C VAL A 53 -1.13 2.66 6.61
N LEU A 54 -0.81 1.45 7.05
CA LEU A 54 0.42 1.15 7.78
C LEU A 54 1.30 0.28 6.91
N ILE A 55 2.55 0.70 6.70
CA ILE A 55 3.60 -0.22 6.30
C ILE A 55 4.19 -0.78 7.58
N ILE A 56 4.24 -2.10 7.65
CA ILE A 56 4.73 -2.82 8.82
C ILE A 56 6.01 -3.56 8.46
N LYS A 57 6.89 -3.79 9.43
CA LYS A 57 8.12 -4.57 9.25
C LYS A 57 8.23 -5.65 10.30
N GLY A 58 8.61 -6.86 9.88
CA GLY A 58 8.91 -7.95 10.81
C GLY A 58 10.10 -7.62 11.73
N THR A 59 10.23 -8.30 12.86
CA THR A 59 11.29 -8.05 13.86
C THR A 59 12.10 -9.31 14.20
N ASN A 60 12.08 -10.31 13.31
CA ASN A 60 12.81 -11.56 13.55
C ASN A 60 14.32 -11.29 13.56
N LYS A 61 14.98 -11.57 14.69
CA LYS A 61 16.43 -11.41 14.85
C LYS A 61 17.24 -12.29 13.90
N GLY A 62 16.66 -13.39 13.42
CA GLY A 62 17.29 -14.27 12.42
C GLY A 62 17.44 -13.62 11.04
N ASN A 63 16.68 -12.56 10.75
CA ASN A 63 16.78 -11.80 9.49
C ASN A 63 17.71 -10.58 9.62
N ILE A 64 18.41 -10.45 10.75
CA ILE A 64 19.48 -9.46 10.88
C ILE A 64 20.77 -10.14 10.42
N VAL A 65 21.21 -9.80 9.21
CA VAL A 65 22.29 -10.49 8.49
C VAL A 65 23.43 -9.52 8.16
N VAL A 66 24.58 -10.06 7.77
CA VAL A 66 25.67 -9.27 7.18
C VAL A 66 25.47 -9.23 5.67
N ASN A 67 25.42 -8.04 5.08
CA ASN A 67 25.24 -7.86 3.62
C ASN A 67 26.56 -8.02 2.86
N GLN A 68 26.52 -7.79 1.54
CA GLN A 68 27.71 -7.86 0.66
C GLN A 68 28.78 -6.78 0.94
N PHE A 69 28.48 -5.79 1.80
CA PHE A 69 29.38 -4.70 2.19
C PHE A 69 29.94 -4.88 3.62
N ASP A 70 29.80 -6.08 4.19
CA ASP A 70 30.19 -6.41 5.57
C ASP A 70 29.42 -5.60 6.65
N GLU A 71 28.24 -5.09 6.32
CA GLU A 71 27.38 -4.32 7.22
C GLU A 71 26.24 -5.17 7.77
N LYS A 72 25.93 -4.96 9.05
CA LYS A 72 24.80 -5.62 9.71
C LYS A 72 23.50 -4.89 9.36
N VAL A 73 22.63 -5.54 8.60
CA VAL A 73 21.37 -4.98 8.11
C VAL A 73 20.16 -5.82 8.53
N ASP A 74 19.00 -5.19 8.61
CA ASP A 74 17.73 -5.86 8.91
C ASP A 74 16.95 -6.17 7.62
N ARG A 75 16.96 -7.45 7.21
CA ARG A 75 16.23 -7.98 6.05
C ARG A 75 14.86 -8.58 6.40
N ASN A 76 14.27 -8.18 7.52
CA ASN A 76 12.85 -8.52 7.72
C ASN A 76 12.00 -7.92 6.60
N ARG A 77 11.08 -8.74 6.07
CA ARG A 77 10.10 -8.33 5.08
C ARG A 77 9.15 -7.29 5.65
N ARG A 78 8.55 -6.53 4.74
CA ARG A 78 7.54 -5.52 5.03
C ARG A 78 6.18 -5.99 4.54
N GLY A 79 5.14 -5.40 5.11
CA GLY A 79 3.76 -5.66 4.75
C GLY A 79 2.93 -4.39 4.78
N ILE A 80 1.65 -4.53 4.51
CA ILE A 80 0.67 -3.46 4.50
C ILE A 80 -0.59 -3.84 5.27
N ILE A 81 -1.06 -2.90 6.08
CA ILE A 81 -2.38 -2.95 6.73
C ILE A 81 -3.14 -1.71 6.29
N ILE A 82 -4.38 -1.90 5.83
CA ILE A 82 -5.27 -0.79 5.46
C ILE A 82 -6.49 -0.82 6.36
N LEU A 83 -6.74 0.31 7.00
CA LEU A 83 -7.80 0.52 7.97
C LEU A 83 -8.73 1.62 7.46
N LEU A 84 -9.98 1.28 7.19
CA LEU A 84 -10.99 2.26 6.83
C LEU A 84 -11.49 2.97 8.08
N ASN A 85 -11.57 4.29 8.01
CA ASN A 85 -11.97 5.10 9.14
C ASN A 85 -13.49 5.28 9.15
N LYS A 86 -14.16 4.78 10.20
CA LYS A 86 -15.61 4.92 10.38
C LYS A 86 -15.98 6.10 11.29
N ASN A 87 -15.07 7.06 11.47
CA ASN A 87 -15.11 8.21 12.39
C ASN A 87 -14.95 7.86 13.87
N ASP A 88 -15.67 6.86 14.37
CA ASP A 88 -15.63 6.42 15.77
C ASP A 88 -14.66 5.25 16.00
N HIS A 89 -14.41 4.43 14.98
CA HIS A 89 -13.48 3.31 15.00
C HIS A 89 -12.80 3.09 13.64
N TYR A 90 -11.79 2.23 13.62
CA TYR A 90 -11.18 1.70 12.39
C TYR A 90 -11.74 0.32 12.07
N GLU A 91 -12.01 0.06 10.79
CA GLU A 91 -12.36 -1.25 10.26
C GLU A 91 -11.18 -1.77 9.42
N LEU A 92 -10.75 -3.01 9.67
CA LEU A 92 -9.69 -3.63 8.88
C LEU A 92 -10.22 -3.94 7.46
N ALA A 93 -9.69 -3.27 6.45
CA ALA A 93 -9.98 -3.60 5.06
C ALA A 93 -9.11 -4.77 4.58
N ILE A 94 -7.80 -4.64 4.67
CA ILE A 94 -6.86 -5.70 4.29
C ILE A 94 -5.67 -5.74 5.22
N LYS A 95 -5.07 -6.92 5.30
CA LYS A 95 -3.80 -7.18 5.98
C LYS A 95 -2.98 -8.15 5.13
N ASN A 96 -1.76 -7.75 4.78
CA ASN A 96 -0.80 -8.59 4.08
C ASN A 96 0.59 -8.34 4.67
N ASP A 97 1.05 -9.28 5.48
CA ASP A 97 2.12 -9.01 6.45
C ASP A 97 3.53 -9.00 5.85
N GLU A 98 3.74 -9.68 4.71
CA GLU A 98 5.07 -9.94 4.17
C GLU A 98 5.18 -9.70 2.66
N CYS A 99 4.21 -9.03 2.03
CA CYS A 99 4.20 -8.87 0.57
C CYS A 99 5.36 -8.02 0.00
N PHE A 100 5.99 -7.17 0.79
CA PHE A 100 7.08 -6.30 0.37
C PHE A 100 8.44 -6.80 0.85
N SER A 101 9.45 -6.65 0.00
CA SER A 101 10.84 -6.90 0.38
C SER A 101 11.34 -5.89 1.43
N SER A 102 12.45 -6.20 2.08
CA SER A 102 13.14 -5.24 2.94
C SER A 102 13.64 -4.03 2.14
N GLU A 103 13.81 -2.89 2.79
CA GLU A 103 14.57 -1.75 2.24
C GLU A 103 16.08 -2.02 2.18
N ASN A 104 16.56 -3.10 2.83
CA ASN A 104 17.97 -3.49 2.90
C ASN A 104 18.32 -4.73 2.05
N GLU A 105 17.53 -5.01 1.00
CA GLU A 105 17.90 -6.05 0.03
C GLU A 105 19.12 -5.65 -0.81
N ASP A 106 19.76 -6.62 -1.47
CA ASP A 106 20.82 -6.32 -2.43
C ASP A 106 20.21 -5.84 -3.75
N GLY A 107 20.59 -4.65 -4.23
CA GLY A 107 20.20 -4.14 -5.55
C GLY A 107 21.12 -4.61 -6.70
N GLY A 108 21.98 -5.60 -6.44
CA GLY A 108 22.97 -6.08 -7.39
C GLY A 108 24.04 -5.01 -7.67
N VAL A 109 24.09 -4.53 -8.92
CA VAL A 109 25.04 -3.49 -9.36
C VAL A 109 24.67 -2.10 -8.81
N TYR A 110 23.42 -1.92 -8.34
CA TYR A 110 22.91 -0.65 -7.83
C TYR A 110 22.22 -0.82 -6.47
N PHE A 111 21.55 0.23 -5.97
CA PHE A 111 20.75 0.14 -4.74
C PHE A 111 19.43 -0.60 -5.01
N PRO A 112 18.86 -1.31 -4.02
CA PRO A 112 17.56 -1.96 -4.20
C PRO A 112 16.46 -0.93 -4.49
N PRO A 113 15.51 -1.23 -5.39
CA PRO A 113 14.39 -0.34 -5.69
C PRO A 113 13.67 0.15 -4.42
N GLU A 114 13.44 1.46 -4.34
CA GLU A 114 12.81 2.10 -3.19
C GLU A 114 11.29 2.06 -3.33
N LEU A 115 10.61 1.47 -2.34
CA LEU A 115 9.15 1.45 -2.26
C LEU A 115 8.62 2.77 -1.70
N SER A 116 7.71 3.41 -2.43
CA SER A 116 6.86 4.52 -1.98
C SER A 116 5.39 4.13 -2.08
N ILE A 117 4.60 4.47 -1.06
CA ILE A 117 3.16 4.26 -1.04
C ILE A 117 2.45 5.60 -1.07
N GLU A 118 1.61 5.79 -2.07
CA GLU A 118 0.85 7.03 -2.25
C GLU A 118 -0.64 6.77 -2.33
N ILE A 119 -1.43 7.74 -1.88
CA ILE A 119 -2.89 7.72 -1.98
C ILE A 119 -3.33 8.94 -2.76
N SER A 120 -3.99 8.72 -3.90
CA SER A 120 -4.49 9.82 -4.72
C SER A 120 -5.77 9.42 -5.43
N LYS A 121 -6.80 10.29 -5.32
CA LYS A 121 -8.12 10.13 -5.94
C LYS A 121 -8.80 8.79 -5.62
N GLY A 122 -8.62 8.29 -4.39
CA GLY A 122 -9.16 7.02 -3.90
C GLY A 122 -8.53 5.77 -4.52
N ASN A 123 -7.32 5.89 -5.06
CA ASN A 123 -6.48 4.75 -5.42
C ASN A 123 -5.24 4.74 -4.53
N LEU A 124 -4.72 3.54 -4.29
CA LEU A 124 -3.44 3.28 -3.63
C LEU A 124 -2.39 2.97 -4.70
N TYR A 125 -1.25 3.65 -4.66
CA TYR A 125 -0.14 3.44 -5.57
C TYR A 125 1.02 2.82 -4.80
N ALA A 126 1.57 1.72 -5.32
CA ALA A 126 2.83 1.15 -4.86
C ALA A 126 3.88 1.37 -5.94
N LEU A 127 4.72 2.39 -5.73
CA LEU A 127 5.77 2.82 -6.63
C LEU A 127 7.11 2.24 -6.19
N TYR A 128 7.84 1.62 -7.11
CA TYR A 128 9.22 1.18 -6.93
C TYR A 128 10.11 2.04 -7.82
N SER A 129 10.94 2.88 -7.19
CA SER A 129 11.88 3.75 -7.89
C SER A 129 13.28 3.14 -7.85
N HIS A 130 13.91 2.98 -9.01
CA HIS A 130 15.27 2.43 -9.13
C HIS A 130 16.28 3.52 -9.54
N GLY A 131 16.08 4.72 -8.99
CA GLY A 131 16.90 5.90 -9.27
C GLY A 131 16.90 6.24 -10.77
N ARG A 132 18.10 6.33 -11.35
CA ARG A 132 18.25 6.63 -12.78
C ARG A 132 17.74 5.52 -13.70
N TYR A 133 17.52 4.30 -13.18
CA TYR A 133 17.16 3.13 -13.98
C TYR A 133 15.65 3.04 -14.30
N GLY A 134 14.89 4.05 -13.88
CA GLY A 134 13.45 4.11 -14.06
C GLY A 134 12.68 3.64 -12.84
N TYR A 135 11.42 3.28 -13.05
CA TYR A 135 10.49 2.90 -11.99
C TYR A 135 9.39 1.98 -12.52
N TRP A 136 8.69 1.32 -11.61
CA TRP A 136 7.40 0.70 -11.91
C TRP A 136 6.40 0.97 -10.78
N GLN A 137 5.12 0.96 -11.12
CA GLN A 137 4.05 1.35 -10.23
C GLN A 137 2.84 0.45 -10.41
N TYR A 138 2.31 -0.04 -9.29
CA TYR A 138 1.03 -0.74 -9.24
C TYR A 138 -0.06 0.20 -8.74
N THR A 139 -1.19 0.26 -9.43
CA THR A 139 -2.35 1.05 -9.01
C THR A 139 -3.45 0.12 -8.52
N PHE A 140 -3.82 0.24 -7.25
CA PHE A 140 -4.89 -0.50 -6.62
C PHE A 140 -6.10 0.38 -6.32
N ARG A 141 -7.29 -0.22 -6.37
CA ARG A 141 -8.54 0.43 -5.98
C ARG A 141 -9.30 -0.44 -4.99
N TYR A 142 -9.85 0.20 -3.96
CA TYR A 142 -10.75 -0.49 -3.03
C TYR A 142 -12.08 -0.84 -3.71
N GLN A 143 -12.36 -2.13 -3.87
CA GLN A 143 -13.60 -2.67 -4.41
C GLN A 143 -13.76 -4.15 -4.00
N ASN A 144 -15.00 -4.64 -3.94
CA ASN A 144 -15.29 -6.03 -3.58
C ASN A 144 -14.65 -6.47 -2.24
N SER A 145 -14.56 -5.54 -1.27
CA SER A 145 -13.91 -5.73 0.04
C SER A 145 -12.41 -6.06 -0.03
N ASP A 146 -11.72 -5.61 -1.08
CA ASP A 146 -10.26 -5.73 -1.22
C ASP A 146 -9.69 -4.56 -2.03
N PHE A 147 -8.38 -4.50 -2.18
CA PHE A 147 -7.67 -3.61 -3.09
C PHE A 147 -7.29 -4.39 -4.35
N GLU A 148 -8.04 -4.18 -5.43
CA GLU A 148 -7.81 -4.86 -6.70
C GLU A 148 -6.87 -4.06 -7.60
N LEU A 149 -5.91 -4.73 -8.25
CA LEU A 149 -4.94 -4.15 -9.18
C LEU A 149 -5.66 -3.72 -10.47
N ILE A 150 -5.73 -2.41 -10.70
CA ILE A 150 -6.43 -1.82 -11.85
C ILE A 150 -5.50 -1.22 -12.89
N GLY A 151 -4.23 -0.97 -12.54
CA GLY A 151 -3.23 -0.47 -13.47
C GLY A 151 -1.80 -0.85 -13.08
N PHE A 152 -0.92 -0.86 -14.08
CA PHE A 152 0.52 -1.03 -13.93
C PHE A 152 1.22 -0.10 -14.92
N ASP A 153 2.22 0.64 -14.46
CA ASP A 153 3.03 1.53 -15.29
C ASP A 153 4.51 1.26 -14.99
N GLU A 154 5.33 1.18 -16.03
CA GLU A 154 6.77 0.95 -15.92
C GLU A 154 7.49 1.85 -16.91
N VAL A 155 8.60 2.43 -16.45
CA VAL A 155 9.56 3.17 -17.26
C VAL A 155 10.92 2.53 -17.04
N ASN A 156 11.55 2.09 -18.12
CA ASN A 156 12.91 1.57 -18.12
C ASN A 156 13.81 2.54 -18.87
N GLY A 157 15.01 2.78 -18.36
CA GLY A 157 15.99 3.64 -19.02
C GLY A 157 17.01 4.18 -18.03
N GLY A 158 17.97 4.95 -18.52
CA GLY A 158 19.00 5.63 -17.73
C GLY A 158 18.83 7.15 -17.76
N ALA A 159 19.89 7.83 -18.22
CA ALA A 159 19.78 9.23 -18.65
C ALA A 159 18.79 9.44 -19.81
N VAL A 160 18.46 8.36 -20.49
CA VAL A 160 17.54 8.26 -21.63
C VAL A 160 16.48 7.24 -21.27
N VAL A 161 15.22 7.51 -21.60
CA VAL A 161 14.15 6.51 -21.48
C VAL A 161 14.22 5.53 -22.65
N ASP A 162 14.38 4.24 -22.35
CA ASP A 162 14.47 3.17 -23.34
C ASP A 162 13.07 2.67 -23.72
N SER A 163 12.20 2.49 -22.72
CA SER A 163 10.84 2.02 -22.94
C SER A 163 9.88 2.40 -21.82
N GLU A 164 8.61 2.47 -22.18
CA GLU A 164 7.50 2.63 -21.25
C GLU A 164 6.48 1.52 -21.50
N THR A 165 5.94 0.94 -20.43
CA THR A 165 4.81 0.01 -20.48
C THR A 165 3.69 0.56 -19.61
N SER A 166 2.46 0.59 -20.12
CA SER A 166 1.27 0.91 -19.33
C SER A 166 0.19 -0.12 -19.58
N ILE A 167 -0.36 -0.68 -18.50
CA ILE A 167 -1.41 -1.69 -18.52
C ILE A 167 -2.61 -1.15 -17.76
N ASN A 168 -3.77 -1.16 -18.41
CA ASN A 168 -5.04 -0.91 -17.78
C ASN A 168 -5.85 -2.20 -17.72
N PHE A 169 -5.91 -2.82 -16.54
CA PHE A 169 -6.58 -4.12 -16.35
C PHE A 169 -8.11 -4.02 -16.48
N LEU A 170 -8.69 -2.83 -16.28
CA LEU A 170 -10.13 -2.60 -16.43
C LEU A 170 -10.54 -2.56 -17.91
N THR A 171 -9.75 -1.88 -18.76
CA THR A 171 -10.00 -1.81 -20.20
C THR A 171 -9.37 -2.97 -20.97
N LYS A 172 -8.53 -3.78 -20.30
CA LYS A 172 -7.77 -4.90 -20.86
C LYS A 172 -6.89 -4.45 -22.04
N LYS A 173 -6.28 -3.28 -21.90
CA LYS A 173 -5.36 -2.72 -22.88
C LYS A 173 -3.98 -2.56 -22.29
N LYS A 174 -2.98 -2.82 -23.11
CA LYS A 174 -1.58 -2.56 -22.82
C LYS A 174 -1.01 -1.69 -23.93
N GLN A 175 -0.26 -0.69 -23.52
CA GLN A 175 0.51 0.21 -24.35
C GLN A 175 1.99 -0.08 -24.08
N LYS A 176 2.78 -0.18 -25.14
CA LYS A 176 4.23 -0.23 -25.04
C LYS A 176 4.84 0.81 -25.97
N LYS A 177 5.73 1.62 -25.43
CA LYS A 177 6.55 2.58 -26.16
C LYS A 177 8.01 2.15 -26.08
N VAL A 178 8.71 2.19 -27.20
CA VAL A 178 10.14 1.86 -27.28
C VAL A 178 10.85 2.99 -28.01
N ASN A 179 11.92 3.50 -27.42
CA ASN A 179 12.74 4.52 -28.04
C ASN A 179 13.51 3.93 -29.22
N THR A 180 13.43 4.60 -30.38
CA THR A 180 14.08 4.19 -31.62
C THR A 180 15.18 5.16 -32.05
N ASN A 181 15.47 6.21 -31.27
CA ASN A 181 16.60 7.09 -31.51
C ASN A 181 17.86 6.50 -30.85
N GLU A 182 18.67 5.77 -31.61
CA GLU A 182 19.91 5.15 -31.10
C GLU A 182 21.00 6.16 -30.68
N ASN A 183 20.88 7.43 -31.10
CA ASN A 183 21.86 8.49 -30.79
C ASN A 183 21.38 9.47 -29.71
N THR A 184 20.31 9.11 -28.99
CA THR A 184 19.73 9.98 -27.96
C THR A 184 20.70 10.15 -26.79
N GLU A 185 20.85 11.40 -26.33
CA GLU A 185 21.65 11.75 -25.15
C GLU A 185 20.77 12.26 -23.99
N GLY A 186 19.45 12.14 -24.15
CA GLY A 186 18.41 12.52 -23.19
C GLY A 186 17.62 13.74 -23.67
N GLY A 187 16.29 13.65 -23.64
CA GLY A 187 15.37 14.73 -24.03
C GLY A 187 15.05 14.82 -25.53
N ASP A 188 15.65 13.99 -26.37
CA ASP A 188 15.39 13.85 -27.80
C ASP A 188 14.90 12.42 -28.17
N GLU A 189 14.29 11.73 -27.21
CA GLU A 189 13.74 10.40 -27.40
C GLU A 189 12.63 10.38 -28.46
N VAL A 190 12.65 9.38 -29.33
CA VAL A 190 11.61 9.17 -30.34
C VAL A 190 11.00 7.80 -30.12
N PHE A 191 9.74 7.76 -29.71
CA PHE A 191 9.06 6.52 -29.38
C PHE A 191 8.25 5.95 -30.54
N THR A 192 8.43 4.65 -30.78
CA THR A 192 7.43 3.84 -31.49
C THR A 192 6.45 3.26 -30.49
N GLU A 193 5.16 3.38 -30.78
CA GLU A 193 4.07 3.00 -29.89
C GLU A 193 3.30 1.79 -30.43
N THR A 194 2.98 0.85 -29.54
CA THR A 194 2.18 -0.33 -29.83
C THR A 194 1.08 -0.51 -28.81
N TRP A 195 -0.07 -1.01 -29.27
CA TRP A 195 -1.25 -1.30 -28.45
C TRP A 195 -1.67 -2.74 -28.63
N GLU A 196 -1.95 -3.42 -27.53
CA GLU A 196 -2.46 -4.78 -27.53
C GLU A 196 -3.62 -4.96 -26.55
N ASN A 197 -4.50 -5.90 -26.87
CA ASN A 197 -5.53 -6.34 -25.94
C ASN A 197 -4.97 -7.50 -25.11
N ILE A 198 -5.17 -7.44 -23.80
CA ILE A 198 -4.62 -8.41 -22.87
C ILE A 198 -5.71 -9.33 -22.32
N LYS A 199 -5.33 -10.54 -21.89
CA LYS A 199 -6.28 -11.48 -21.27
C LYS A 199 -6.29 -11.31 -19.76
N VAL A 200 -7.35 -10.70 -19.24
CA VAL A 200 -7.60 -10.57 -17.79
C VAL A 200 -8.84 -11.36 -17.41
N ASN A 201 -8.64 -12.47 -16.69
CA ASN A 201 -9.73 -13.31 -16.17
C ASN A 201 -10.28 -12.76 -14.83
N ARG A 202 -9.39 -12.27 -13.98
CA ARG A 202 -9.69 -11.64 -12.68
C ARG A 202 -8.62 -10.61 -12.35
N LEU A 203 -8.96 -9.59 -11.58
CA LEU A 203 -7.98 -8.65 -11.05
C LEU A 203 -7.22 -9.30 -9.88
N ILE A 204 -5.92 -9.02 -9.79
CA ILE A 204 -5.08 -9.44 -8.67
C ILE A 204 -5.51 -8.64 -7.44
N LYS A 205 -5.69 -9.31 -6.30
CA LYS A 205 -6.02 -8.67 -5.03
C LYS A 205 -4.76 -8.45 -4.22
N LEU A 206 -4.64 -7.29 -3.59
CA LEU A 206 -3.50 -6.94 -2.74
C LEU A 206 -3.32 -7.96 -1.60
N SER A 207 -4.42 -8.47 -1.03
CA SER A 207 -4.39 -9.50 0.01
C SER A 207 -3.82 -10.85 -0.47
N GLU A 208 -3.82 -11.12 -1.78
CA GLU A 208 -3.37 -12.39 -2.36
C GLU A 208 -1.91 -12.35 -2.87
N ILE A 209 -1.30 -11.17 -2.93
CA ILE A 209 0.09 -11.01 -3.38
C ILE A 209 1.02 -11.54 -2.29
N LYS A 210 1.69 -12.66 -2.55
CA LYS A 210 2.67 -13.21 -1.62
C LYS A 210 3.97 -12.40 -1.61
N ASP A 211 4.40 -12.00 -2.80
CA ASP A 211 5.61 -11.23 -3.00
C ASP A 211 5.43 -10.35 -4.23
N PHE A 212 5.64 -9.04 -4.09
CA PHE A 212 5.63 -8.12 -5.22
C PHE A 212 6.75 -8.40 -6.22
N TYR A 213 7.87 -8.98 -5.78
CA TYR A 213 8.97 -9.34 -6.67
C TYR A 213 8.61 -10.49 -7.63
N GLU A 214 7.64 -11.33 -7.26
CA GLU A 214 7.17 -12.45 -8.09
C GLU A 214 6.07 -12.05 -9.08
N LEU A 215 5.63 -10.79 -9.06
CA LEU A 215 4.60 -10.28 -9.96
C LEU A 215 5.14 -10.03 -11.36
N ASP A 216 5.02 -11.04 -12.23
CA ASP A 216 5.37 -10.92 -13.64
C ASP A 216 4.25 -10.23 -14.42
N MET A 217 4.43 -8.95 -14.75
CA MET A 217 3.50 -8.18 -15.58
C MET A 217 3.69 -8.41 -17.09
N SER A 218 4.77 -9.09 -17.50
CA SER A 218 5.04 -9.37 -18.91
C SER A 218 4.12 -10.44 -19.52
N ILE A 219 3.44 -11.22 -18.68
CA ILE A 219 2.48 -12.25 -19.10
C ILE A 219 1.18 -11.68 -19.69
N TYR A 220 0.93 -10.39 -19.49
CA TYR A 220 -0.29 -9.71 -19.95
C TYR A 220 -0.14 -9.16 -21.35
#